data_AF-A0AB36H1Q3-F1
#
_entry.id   AF-A0AB36H1Q3-F1
#
_cell.length_a   1.000
_cell.length_b   1.000
_cell.length_c   1.000
_cell.angle_alpha   90.00
_cell.angle_beta   90.00
_cell.angle_gamma   90.00
#
_symmetry.space_group_name_H-M   'P 1'
#
loop_
_entity.id
_entity.type
_entity.pdbx_description
1 polymer ?
#
loop_
_entity_poly.entity_id
_entity_poly.type
_entity_poly.pdbx_seq_one_letter_code
_entity_poly.pdbx_strand_id
1 'polypeptide(L)'
;MERITFGWDYTSWPIFSSTTGSDPYPDIRSQISPDLANALAQWAEEMCEAYADETGLVRPSPSTAAKLDNKFNELTSRLLAEGIDVEQDARWWHS
;
A
#
# COMPACT_ATOMS: atom_id res chain seq x y z
N MET A 1 -8.89 12.70 14.90
CA MET A 1 -8.90 12.04 13.59
C MET A 1 -8.21 10.71 13.78
N GLU A 2 -8.82 9.63 13.30
CA GLU A 2 -8.23 8.31 13.43
C GLU A 2 -7.09 8.20 12.41
N ARG A 3 -5.88 7.87 12.89
CA ARG A 3 -4.70 7.80 12.05
C ARG A 3 -4.64 6.43 11.39
N ILE A 4 -4.77 6.43 10.06
CA ILE A 4 -4.74 5.23 9.22
C ILE A 4 -3.32 5.06 8.67
N THR A 5 -2.80 3.84 8.65
CA THR A 5 -1.54 3.51 7.96
C THR A 5 -1.84 2.80 6.65
N PHE A 6 -1.08 3.12 5.61
CA PHE A 6 -1.13 2.50 4.29
C PHE A 6 0.11 1.62 4.10
N GLY A 7 -0.10 0.34 3.83
CA GLY A 7 0.97 -0.64 3.66
C GLY A 7 0.57 -1.78 2.73
N TRP A 8 1.37 -2.85 2.75
CA TRP A 8 1.14 -4.05 1.95
C TRP A 8 1.70 -5.27 2.70
N ASP A 9 0.99 -6.40 2.64
CA ASP A 9 1.40 -7.66 3.27
C ASP A 9 0.93 -8.85 2.41
N TYR A 10 1.61 -9.09 1.28
CA TYR A 10 1.33 -10.21 0.38
C TYR A 10 -0.10 -10.32 -0.18
N THR A 11 -0.84 -9.21 -0.21
CA THR A 11 -2.22 -9.14 -0.69
C THR A 11 -2.34 -8.41 -2.02
N SER A 12 -3.27 -8.81 -2.88
CA SER A 12 -3.60 -8.12 -4.15
C SER A 12 -4.35 -6.79 -3.96
N TRP A 13 -4.41 -6.31 -2.72
CA TRP A 13 -4.93 -5.00 -2.37
C TRP A 13 -4.14 -4.45 -1.18
N PRO A 14 -3.88 -3.14 -1.09
CA PRO A 14 -3.15 -2.59 0.03
C PRO A 14 -3.88 -2.69 1.36
N ILE A 15 -3.11 -2.66 2.43
CA ILE A 15 -3.61 -2.74 3.78
C ILE A 15 -3.75 -1.33 4.34
N PHE A 16 -4.90 -1.09 4.99
CA PHE A 16 -5.22 0.16 5.64
C PHE A 16 -5.54 -0.10 7.10
N SER A 17 -4.61 0.14 8.02
CA SER A 17 -4.78 -0.21 9.43
C SER A 17 -5.04 1.03 10.27
N SER A 18 -5.99 0.94 11.20
CA SER A 18 -6.17 1.95 12.23
C SER A 18 -5.21 1.71 13.39
N THR A 19 -4.51 2.75 13.82
CA THR A 19 -3.64 2.69 15.02
C THR A 19 -4.40 2.39 16.31
N THR A 20 -5.73 2.43 16.30
CA THR A 20 -6.59 2.10 17.45
C THR A 20 -6.95 0.61 17.57
N GLY A 21 -6.49 -0.24 16.63
CA GLY A 21 -6.61 -1.70 16.72
C GLY A 21 -8.04 -2.24 16.58
N SER A 22 -8.99 -1.41 16.15
CA SER A 22 -10.36 -1.84 15.89
C SER A 22 -10.47 -2.26 14.42
N ASP A 23 -10.42 -3.58 14.17
CA ASP A 23 -10.85 -4.15 12.89
C ASP A 23 -12.36 -3.93 12.68
N PRO A 24 -12.84 -3.78 11.43
CA PRO A 24 -12.13 -4.08 10.19
C PRO A 24 -11.33 -2.90 9.63
N TYR A 25 -10.22 -3.19 8.94
CA TYR A 25 -9.51 -2.25 8.05
C TYR A 25 -10.50 -1.24 7.41
N PRO A 26 -10.36 0.08 7.60
CA PRO A 26 -11.26 1.05 7.00
C PRO A 26 -11.42 0.78 5.50
N ASP A 27 -12.65 0.51 5.07
CA ASP A 27 -12.95 0.38 3.65
C ASP A 27 -12.87 1.77 3.02
N ILE A 28 -11.67 2.11 2.54
CA ILE A 28 -11.42 3.37 1.86
C ILE A 28 -11.87 3.33 0.39
N ARG A 29 -12.20 2.16 -0.18
CA ARG A 29 -12.53 2.03 -1.62
C ARG A 29 -13.75 2.85 -2.00
N SER A 30 -14.72 2.96 -1.11
CA SER A 30 -15.92 3.78 -1.32
C SER A 30 -15.69 5.28 -1.11
N GLN A 31 -14.53 5.66 -0.57
CA GLN A 31 -14.18 7.04 -0.20
C GLN A 31 -13.25 7.69 -1.22
N ILE A 32 -12.66 6.89 -2.11
CA ILE A 32 -11.70 7.33 -3.11
C ILE A 32 -12.26 7.24 -4.53
N SER A 33 -11.63 7.94 -5.46
CA SER A 33 -11.96 7.85 -6.88
C SER A 33 -11.69 6.43 -7.42
N PRO A 34 -12.48 5.96 -8.41
CA PRO A 34 -12.24 4.66 -9.04
C PRO A 34 -10.85 4.53 -9.68
N ASP A 35 -10.30 5.66 -10.17
CA ASP A 35 -8.95 5.71 -10.72
C ASP A 35 -7.87 5.43 -9.66
N LEU A 36 -7.98 6.08 -8.49
CA LEU A 36 -7.07 5.82 -7.37
C LEU A 36 -7.23 4.39 -6.85
N ALA A 37 -8.46 3.89 -6.76
CA ALA A 37 -8.71 2.50 -6.39
C ALA A 37 -8.00 1.51 -7.32
N ASN A 38 -8.12 1.71 -8.64
CA ASN A 38 -7.43 0.86 -9.62
C ASN A 38 -5.91 0.97 -9.51
N ALA A 39 -5.37 2.17 -9.28
CA ALA A 39 -3.93 2.36 -9.12
C ALA A 39 -3.39 1.67 -7.86
N LEU A 40 -4.15 1.66 -6.76
CA LEU A 40 -3.82 0.94 -5.53
C LEU A 40 -3.83 -0.58 -5.73
N ALA A 41 -4.85 -1.13 -6.42
CA ALA A 41 -4.89 -2.54 -6.79
C ALA A 41 -3.68 -2.93 -7.64
N GLN A 42 -3.43 -2.17 -8.72
CA GLN A 42 -2.33 -2.46 -9.64
C GLN A 42 -0.98 -2.46 -8.92
N TRP A 43 -0.73 -1.47 -8.06
CA TRP A 43 0.51 -1.44 -7.28
C TRP A 43 0.64 -2.65 -6.35
N ALA A 44 -0.44 -3.07 -5.69
CA ALA A 44 -0.43 -4.25 -4.82
C ALA A 44 -0.20 -5.55 -5.60
N GLU A 45 -0.76 -5.68 -6.80
CA GLU A 45 -0.48 -6.80 -7.72
C GLU A 45 0.99 -6.79 -8.15
N GLU A 46 1.55 -5.65 -8.54
CA GLU A 46 2.96 -5.53 -8.90
C GLU A 46 3.89 -5.85 -7.71
N MET A 47 3.48 -5.52 -6.48
CA MET A 47 4.17 -5.93 -5.25
C MET A 47 4.11 -7.46 -5.09
N CYS A 48 2.94 -8.08 -5.27
CA CYS A 48 2.81 -9.54 -5.26
C CYS A 48 3.68 -10.21 -6.31
N GLU A 49 3.78 -9.68 -7.53
CA GLU A 49 4.63 -10.25 -8.58
C GLU A 49 6.13 -10.06 -8.27
N ALA A 50 6.51 -8.88 -7.79
CA ALA A 50 7.91 -8.54 -7.51
C ALA A 50 8.48 -9.28 -6.29
N TYR A 51 7.62 -9.53 -5.29
CA TYR A 51 7.95 -10.18 -4.03
C TYR A 51 7.21 -11.53 -3.88
N ALA A 52 6.88 -12.21 -4.99
CA ALA A 52 6.00 -13.40 -5.06
C ALA A 52 6.41 -14.59 -4.19
N ASP A 53 7.60 -14.55 -3.60
CA ASP A 53 8.05 -15.57 -2.68
C ASP A 53 7.73 -15.16 -1.23
N GLU A 54 6.72 -15.81 -0.64
CA GLU A 54 6.29 -15.66 0.76
C GLU A 54 7.43 -15.91 1.78
N THR A 55 8.60 -16.40 1.36
CA THR A 55 9.75 -16.61 2.24
C THR A 55 10.66 -15.39 2.36
N GLY A 56 10.44 -14.31 1.59
CA GLY A 56 11.27 -13.10 1.62
C GLY A 56 12.67 -13.28 1.00
N LEU A 57 12.94 -14.41 0.34
CA LEU A 57 14.24 -14.72 -0.24
C LEU A 57 14.48 -14.09 -1.61
N VAL A 58 13.40 -13.80 -2.36
CA VAL A 58 13.49 -13.17 -3.68
C VAL A 58 13.22 -11.69 -3.54
N ARG A 59 14.30 -10.91 -3.48
CA ARG A 59 14.22 -9.45 -3.61
C ARG A 59 14.16 -9.10 -5.10
N PRO A 60 13.25 -8.20 -5.52
CA PRO A 60 13.25 -7.72 -6.88
C PRO A 60 14.53 -6.92 -7.16
N SER A 61 14.83 -6.69 -8.44
CA SER A 61 15.97 -5.86 -8.80
C SER A 61 15.86 -4.47 -8.15
N PRO A 62 16.98 -3.79 -7.82
CA PRO A 62 16.94 -2.47 -7.18
C PRO A 62 16.11 -1.43 -7.97
N SER A 63 16.11 -1.53 -9.30
CA SER A 63 15.31 -0.66 -10.16
C SER A 63 13.81 -0.95 -10.06
N THR A 64 13.41 -2.20 -9.83
CA THR A 64 12.00 -2.58 -9.63
C THR A 64 11.54 -2.16 -8.23
N ALA A 65 12.34 -2.42 -7.20
CA ALA A 65 12.07 -1.96 -5.84
C ALA A 65 11.89 -0.43 -5.78
N ALA A 66 12.79 0.34 -6.41
CA ALA A 66 12.69 1.79 -6.46
C ALA A 66 11.43 2.29 -7.20
N LYS A 67 10.99 1.59 -8.26
CA LYS A 67 9.73 1.93 -8.95
C LYS A 67 8.51 1.72 -8.05
N LEU A 68 8.47 0.60 -7.33
CA LEU A 68 7.38 0.29 -6.41
C LEU A 68 7.33 1.26 -5.24
N ASP A 69 8.48 1.63 -4.69
CA ASP A 69 8.60 2.65 -3.64
C ASP A 69 8.16 4.03 -4.10
N ASN A 70 8.52 4.44 -5.32
CA ASN A 70 8.07 5.71 -5.90
C ASN A 70 6.56 5.73 -6.10
N LYS A 71 5.98 4.62 -6.58
CA LYS A 71 4.52 4.46 -6.69
C LYS A 71 3.86 4.52 -5.31
N PHE A 72 4.43 3.89 -4.30
CA PHE A 72 3.93 3.94 -2.92
C PHE A 72 3.88 5.39 -2.39
N ASN A 73 4.93 6.18 -2.64
CA ASN A 73 4.96 7.62 -2.31
C ASN A 73 3.89 8.43 -3.07
N GLU A 74 3.74 8.17 -4.36
CA GLU A 74 2.73 8.84 -5.20
C GLU A 74 1.31 8.52 -4.71
N LEU A 75 0.99 7.25 -4.49
CA LEU A 75 -0.31 6.79 -4.02
C LEU A 75 -0.66 7.37 -2.64
N THR A 76 0.32 7.47 -1.74
CA THR A 76 0.14 8.16 -0.46
C THR A 76 -0.27 9.62 -0.66
N SER A 77 0.43 10.33 -1.55
CA SER A 77 0.13 11.74 -1.86
C SER A 77 -1.27 11.90 -2.47
N ARG A 78 -1.68 10.96 -3.32
CA ARG A 78 -3.01 10.93 -3.94
C ARG A 78 -4.12 10.67 -2.93
N LEU A 79 -3.91 9.74 -1.99
CA LEU A 79 -4.83 9.48 -0.88
C LEU A 79 -5.05 10.74 -0.02
N LEU A 80 -3.95 11.43 0.32
CA LEU A 80 -4.02 12.69 1.06
C LEU A 80 -4.76 13.78 0.27
N ALA A 81 -4.58 13.84 -1.06
CA ALA A 81 -5.28 14.78 -1.93
C ALA A 81 -6.79 14.52 -2.01
N GLU A 82 -7.22 13.26 -1.86
CA GLU A 82 -8.64 12.89 -1.76
C GLU A 82 -9.20 13.00 -0.33
N GLY A 83 -8.40 13.50 0.62
CA GLY A 83 -8.81 13.76 1.99
C GLY A 83 -8.73 12.56 2.94
N ILE A 84 -8.08 11.46 2.51
CA ILE A 84 -7.83 10.32 3.37
C ILE A 84 -6.55 10.59 4.18
N ASP A 85 -6.70 10.75 5.50
CA ASP A 85 -5.58 11.01 6.43
C ASP A 85 -4.78 9.72 6.69
N VAL A 86 -3.80 9.46 5.82
CA VAL A 86 -2.94 8.26 5.85
C VAL A 86 -1.48 8.58 6.11
N GLU A 87 -0.82 7.73 6.89
CA GLU A 87 0.64 7.67 7.02
C GLU A 87 1.16 6.39 6.32
N GLN A 88 2.40 6.41 5.84
CA GLN A 88 3.02 5.21 5.30
C GLN A 88 3.36 4.24 6.43
N ASP A 89 2.99 2.97 6.25
CA ASP A 89 3.43 1.90 7.15
C ASP A 89 4.92 1.59 6.94
N ALA A 90 5.50 0.82 7.87
CA ALA A 90 6.85 0.32 7.76
C ALA A 90 7.01 -0.51 6.47
N ARG A 91 7.99 -0.15 5.64
CA ARG A 91 8.32 -0.88 4.40
C ARG A 91 9.07 -2.17 4.72
N TRP A 92 8.42 -3.11 5.40
CA TRP A 92 9.05 -4.33 5.89
C TRP A 92 9.71 -5.14 4.75
N TRP A 93 9.23 -4.99 3.51
CA TRP A 93 9.80 -5.59 2.29
C TRP A 93 11.23 -5.12 1.95
N HIS A 94 11.77 -4.12 2.67
CA HIS A 94 13.18 -3.73 2.60
C HIS A 94 14.08 -4.43 3.64
N SER A 95 13.51 -5.18 4.58
CA SER A 95 14.24 -5.83 5.68
C SER A 95 15.10 -7.00 5.19
#